data_AF-M7BWY3-F1
#
_entry.id   AF-M7BWY3-F1
#
_cell.length_a   1.000
_cell.length_b   1.000
_cell.length_c   1.000
_cell.angle_alpha   90.00
_cell.angle_beta   90.00
_cell.angle_gamma   90.00
#
_symmetry.space_group_name_H-M   'P 1'
#
loop_
_entity.id
_entity.type
_entity.pdbx_description
1 polymer ?
#
loop_
_entity_poly.entity_id
_entity_poly.type
_entity_poly.pdbx_seq_one_letter_code
_entity_poly.pdbx_strand_id
1 'polypeptide(L)'
;MAEAGFVHCPSENGPDVVQCFFCFKELEGWEPEDDPMDEHRKHSSGCAFLSLRKNPVDLTLQEFLKLDKERTRNVIKKQISQKVTEFKEESERARRDIEKLVS
;
A
#
# COMPACT_ATOMS: atom_id res chain seq x y z
N MET A 1 -10.26 10.93 -5.73
CA MET A 1 -9.71 9.56 -5.58
C MET A 1 -8.68 9.23 -6.66
N ALA A 2 -9.10 9.00 -7.92
CA ALA A 2 -8.19 8.53 -8.98
C ALA A 2 -7.02 9.48 -9.28
N GLU A 3 -7.25 10.80 -9.26
CA GLU A 3 -6.19 11.80 -9.44
C GLU A 3 -5.10 11.72 -8.35
N ALA A 4 -5.48 11.32 -7.13
CA ALA A 4 -4.54 11.02 -6.05
C ALA A 4 -3.85 9.66 -6.21
N GLY A 5 -4.08 8.95 -7.31
CA GLY A 5 -3.48 7.65 -7.58
C GLY A 5 -4.17 6.48 -6.88
N PHE A 6 -5.36 6.68 -6.31
CA PHE A 6 -6.10 5.61 -5.66
C PHE A 6 -6.89 4.75 -6.65
N VAL A 7 -6.82 3.43 -6.45
CA VAL A 7 -7.64 2.41 -7.10
C VAL A 7 -8.55 1.80 -6.04
N HIS A 8 -9.84 1.63 -6.35
CA HIS A 8 -10.79 0.99 -5.43
C HIS A 8 -10.49 -0.50 -5.32
N CYS A 9 -10.31 -1.00 -4.09
CA CYS A 9 -9.92 -2.36 -3.78
C CYS A 9 -10.77 -2.90 -2.61
N PRO A 10 -12.09 -3.02 -2.78
CA PRO A 10 -13.00 -3.37 -1.70
C PRO A 10 -12.77 -4.81 -1.22
N SER A 11 -13.06 -5.04 0.05
CA SER A 11 -13.20 -6.37 0.65
C SER A 11 -14.53 -6.46 1.40
N GLU A 12 -14.94 -7.66 1.80
CA GLU A 12 -16.18 -7.87 2.57
C GLU A 12 -16.22 -7.02 3.85
N ASN A 13 -15.07 -6.87 4.53
CA ASN A 13 -14.96 -6.09 5.77
C ASN A 13 -14.50 -4.63 5.55
N GLY A 14 -14.26 -4.23 4.30
CA GLY A 14 -13.72 -2.92 3.94
C GLY A 14 -14.26 -2.47 2.58
N PRO A 15 -15.53 -2.04 2.50
CA PRO A 15 -16.21 -1.76 1.23
C PRO A 15 -15.68 -0.52 0.51
N ASP A 16 -15.03 0.40 1.22
CA ASP A 16 -14.49 1.66 0.73
C ASP A 16 -12.95 1.68 0.67
N VAL A 17 -12.31 0.53 0.90
CA VAL A 17 -10.85 0.41 0.82
C VAL A 17 -10.37 0.85 -0.57
N VAL A 18 -9.42 1.77 -0.57
CA VAL A 18 -8.67 2.17 -1.75
C VAL A 18 -7.18 1.97 -1.53
N GLN A 19 -6.44 1.76 -2.62
CA GLN A 19 -5.01 1.55 -2.59
C GLN A 19 -4.31 2.45 -3.60
N CYS A 20 -3.24 3.13 -3.19
CA CYS A 20 -2.42 3.87 -4.14
C CYS A 20 -1.73 2.91 -5.11
N PHE A 21 -1.89 3.11 -6.42
CA PHE A 21 -1.27 2.26 -7.45
C PHE A 21 0.26 2.26 -7.45
N PHE A 22 0.90 3.24 -6.79
CA PHE A 22 2.35 3.45 -6.82
C PHE A 22 3.05 3.06 -5.51
N CYS A 23 2.55 3.55 -4.37
CA CYS A 23 3.14 3.25 -3.05
C CYS A 23 2.45 2.09 -2.34
N PHE A 24 1.31 1.61 -2.85
CA PHE A 24 0.53 0.50 -2.30
C PHE A 24 0.01 0.71 -0.87
N LYS A 25 -0.02 1.96 -0.40
CA LYS A 25 -0.70 2.34 0.84
C LYS A 25 -2.20 2.17 0.66
N GLU A 26 -2.81 1.41 1.55
CA GLU A 26 -4.25 1.23 1.66
C GLU A 26 -4.82 2.22 2.68
N LEU A 27 -6.00 2.74 2.38
CA LEU A 27 -6.81 3.62 3.22
C LEU A 27 -8.27 3.19 3.13
N GLU A 28 -8.98 3.28 4.24
CA GLU A 28 -10.40 2.95 4.41
C GLU A 28 -11.01 3.92 5.44
N GLY A 29 -12.34 3.90 5.58
CA GLY A 29 -13.05 4.79 6.50
C GLY A 29 -13.18 6.21 5.97
N TRP A 30 -13.45 6.37 4.67
CA TRP A 30 -13.53 7.67 4.01
C TRP A 30 -14.81 8.42 4.39
N GLU A 31 -14.65 9.70 4.70
CA GLU A 31 -15.73 10.65 4.89
C GLU A 31 -15.94 11.51 3.63
N PRO A 32 -17.16 11.99 3.34
CA PRO A 32 -17.42 12.84 2.17
C PRO A 32 -16.56 14.11 2.09
N GLU A 33 -16.09 14.60 3.23
CA GLU A 33 -15.28 15.81 3.38
C GLU A 33 -13.78 15.58 3.17
N ASP A 34 -13.33 14.33 3.10
CA ASP A 34 -11.92 14.01 2.95
C ASP A 34 -11.39 14.42 1.57
N ASP A 35 -10.27 15.15 1.55
CA ASP A 35 -9.51 15.38 0.32
C ASP A 35 -8.53 14.21 0.07
N PRO A 36 -8.67 13.47 -1.05
CA PRO A 36 -7.83 12.31 -1.30
C PRO A 36 -6.34 12.64 -1.48
N MET A 37 -6.01 13.83 -1.97
CA MET A 37 -4.60 14.22 -2.11
C MET A 37 -3.96 14.47 -0.75
N ASP A 38 -4.68 15.13 0.16
CA ASP A 38 -4.23 15.40 1.51
C ASP A 38 -4.10 14.12 2.34
N GLU A 39 -5.08 13.21 2.26
CA GLU A 39 -4.98 11.91 2.92
C GLU A 39 -3.81 11.08 2.36
N HIS A 40 -3.57 11.11 1.04
CA HIS A 40 -2.40 10.45 0.47
C HIS A 40 -1.07 11.07 0.99
N ARG A 41 -0.96 12.40 1.05
CA ARG A 41 0.23 13.08 1.60
C ARG A 41 0.45 12.77 3.07
N LYS A 42 -0.61 12.79 3.87
CA LYS A 42 -0.58 12.51 5.31
C LYS A 42 -0.13 11.08 5.60
N HIS A 43 -0.63 10.11 4.85
CA HIS A 43 -0.37 8.69 5.09
C HIS A 43 0.81 8.10 4.31
N SER A 44 1.32 8.79 3.28
CA SER A 44 2.44 8.35 2.44
C SER A 44 3.16 9.52 1.77
N SER A 45 3.62 10.50 2.56
CA SER A 45 4.33 11.71 2.08
C SER A 45 5.53 11.43 1.17
N GLY A 46 6.18 10.27 1.32
CA GLY A 46 7.32 9.83 0.51
C GLY A 46 6.94 9.16 -0.83
N CYS A 47 5.66 9.11 -1.20
CA CYS A 47 5.22 8.51 -2.45
C CYS A 47 5.75 9.32 -3.66
N ALA A 48 6.62 8.72 -4.49
CA ALA A 48 7.21 9.42 -5.64
C ALA A 48 6.17 9.87 -6.67
N PHE A 49 4.99 9.23 -6.72
CA PHE A 49 3.87 9.68 -7.55
C PHE A 49 3.38 11.09 -7.15
N LEU A 50 3.35 11.43 -5.85
CA LEU A 50 2.96 12.77 -5.38
C LEU A 50 3.96 13.87 -5.81
N SER A 51 5.18 13.49 -6.20
CA SER A 51 6.24 14.41 -6.63
C SER A 51 6.33 14.56 -8.16
N LEU A 52 5.47 13.87 -8.92
CA LEU A 52 5.44 14.00 -10.38
C LEU A 52 5.05 15.42 -10.79
N ARG A 53 5.89 16.03 -11.63
CA ARG A 53 5.64 17.36 -12.23
C ARG A 53 5.09 17.29 -13.65
N LYS A 54 5.13 16.12 -14.27
CA LYS A 54 4.64 15.85 -15.61
C LYS A 54 3.43 14.92 -15.51
N ASN A 55 2.51 15.05 -16.47
CA ASN A 55 1.49 14.02 -16.64
C ASN A 55 2.20 12.68 -16.95
N PRO A 56 1.78 11.55 -16.37
CA PRO A 56 2.36 10.24 -16.66
C PRO A 56 2.49 9.91 -18.16
N VAL A 57 1.60 10.43 -19.01
CA VAL A 57 1.66 10.20 -20.47
C VAL A 57 2.78 10.97 -21.17
N ASP A 58 3.29 12.04 -20.56
CA ASP A 58 4.35 12.89 -21.11
C ASP A 58 5.75 12.49 -20.62
N LEU A 59 5.86 11.37 -19.89
CA LEU A 59 7.12 10.87 -19.40
C LEU A 59 7.95 10.28 -20.54
N THR A 60 9.24 10.61 -20.57
CA THR A 60 10.18 9.85 -21.39
C THR A 60 10.32 8.42 -20.86
N LEU A 61 10.73 7.49 -21.72
CA LEU A 61 11.00 6.09 -21.30
C LEU A 61 11.96 6.02 -20.11
N GLN A 62 13.00 6.86 -20.08
CA GLN A 62 13.96 6.88 -18.97
C GLN A 62 13.32 7.34 -17.65
N GLU A 63 12.45 8.36 -17.69
CA GLU A 63 11.73 8.83 -16.49
C GLU A 63 10.75 7.79 -15.99
N PHE A 64 10.01 7.16 -16.91
CA PHE A 64 9.10 6.06 -16.61
C PHE A 64 9.85 4.90 -15.94
N LEU A 65 10.96 4.41 -16.52
CA LEU A 65 11.73 3.30 -15.97
C LEU A 65 12.29 3.61 -14.57
N LYS A 66 12.66 4.87 -14.29
CA LYS A 66 13.07 5.28 -12.94
C LYS A 66 11.92 5.17 -11.95
N LEU A 67 10.73 5.63 -12.31
CA LEU A 67 9.54 5.54 -11.46
C LEU A 67 9.09 4.09 -11.28
N ASP A 68 9.14 3.29 -12.34
CA ASP A 68 8.77 1.88 -12.27
C ASP A 68 9.69 1.11 -11.33
N LYS A 69 11.02 1.36 -11.37
CA LYS A 69 11.98 0.81 -10.40
C LYS A 69 11.59 1.13 -8.95
N GLU A 70 11.17 2.37 -8.67
CA GLU A 70 10.70 2.78 -7.34
C GLU A 70 9.40 2.05 -6.96
N ARG A 71 8.44 1.97 -7.89
CA ARG A 71 7.20 1.23 -7.70
C ARG A 71 7.46 -0.25 -7.42
N THR A 72 8.34 -0.90 -8.18
CA THR A 72 8.73 -2.31 -7.96
C THR A 72 9.29 -2.49 -6.55
N ARG A 73 10.14 -1.57 -6.07
CA ARG A 73 10.64 -1.60 -4.70
C ARG A 73 9.51 -1.50 -3.68
N ASN A 74 8.53 -0.64 -3.91
CA ASN A 74 7.37 -0.51 -3.03
C ASN A 74 6.53 -1.80 -2.97
N VAL A 75 6.30 -2.45 -4.12
CA VAL A 75 5.63 -3.78 -4.17
C VAL A 75 6.39 -4.80 -3.33
N ILE A 76 7.69 -4.93 -3.57
CA ILE A 76 8.54 -5.92 -2.87
C ILE A 76 8.52 -5.64 -1.36
N LYS A 77 8.66 -4.37 -0.96
CA LYS A 77 8.62 -3.97 0.46
C LYS A 77 7.28 -4.35 1.11
N LYS A 78 6.16 -4.11 0.43
CA LYS A 78 4.82 -4.50 0.91
C LYS A 78 4.70 -6.01 1.07
N GLN A 79 5.06 -6.78 0.04
CA GLN A 79 4.99 -8.24 0.05
C GLN A 79 5.84 -8.86 1.15
N ILE A 80 7.08 -8.38 1.33
CA ILE A 80 7.96 -8.83 2.42
C ILE A 80 7.33 -8.52 3.77
N SER A 81 6.79 -7.30 3.96
CA SER A 81 6.17 -6.91 5.23
C SER A 81 4.97 -7.81 5.58
N GLN A 82 4.12 -8.12 4.58
CA GLN A 82 3.01 -9.06 4.73
C GLN A 82 3.49 -10.47 5.12
N LYS A 83 4.47 -11.00 4.39
CA LYS A 83 5.04 -12.34 4.68
C LYS A 83 5.67 -12.42 6.06
N VAL A 84 6.30 -11.34 6.53
CA VAL A 84 6.85 -11.26 7.90
C VAL A 84 5.73 -11.31 8.94
N THR A 85 4.60 -10.62 8.71
CA THR A 85 3.44 -10.66 9.61
C THR A 85 2.82 -12.06 9.65
N GLU A 86 2.56 -12.66 8.49
CA GLU A 86 2.02 -14.03 8.39
C GLU A 86 2.89 -15.04 9.15
N PHE A 87 4.21 -15.00 8.93
CA PHE A 87 5.16 -15.88 9.61
C PHE A 87 5.13 -15.71 11.13
N LYS A 88 5.03 -14.46 11.62
CA LYS A 88 4.92 -14.19 13.07
C LYS A 88 3.64 -14.78 13.66
N GLU A 89 2.50 -14.62 12.98
CA GLU A 89 1.23 -15.17 13.42
C GLU A 89 1.23 -16.70 13.47
N GLU A 90 1.82 -17.34 12.46
CA GLU A 90 2.01 -18.79 12.41
C GLU A 90 2.94 -19.27 13.53
N SER A 91 4.06 -18.58 13.76
CA SER A 91 5.01 -18.89 14.82
C SER A 91 4.36 -18.80 16.21
N GLU A 92 3.57 -17.76 16.47
CA GLU A 92 2.82 -17.59 17.71
C GLU A 92 1.76 -18.68 17.91
N ARG A 93 1.12 -19.13 16.82
CA ARG A 93 0.17 -20.25 16.87
C ARG A 93 0.87 -21.55 17.23
N ALA A 94 1.97 -21.87 16.54
CA ALA A 94 2.76 -23.07 16.80
C ALA A 94 3.28 -23.08 18.25
N ARG A 95 3.74 -21.93 18.77
CA ARG A 95 4.16 -21.80 20.18
C ARG A 95 3.03 -22.16 21.14
N ARG A 96 1.83 -21.60 20.96
CA ARG A 96 0.66 -21.90 21.80
C ARG A 96 0.27 -23.37 21.75
N ASP A 97 0.40 -24.02 20.60
CA ASP A 97 0.04 -25.42 20.46
C ASP A 97 1.07 -26.33 21.15
N ILE A 98 2.37 -25.99 21.09
CA ILE A 98 3.41 -26.66 21.87
C ILE A 98 3.14 -26.52 23.38
N GLU A 99 2.81 -25.31 23.86
CA GLU A 99 2.52 -25.04 25.27
C GLU A 99 1.36 -25.88 25.81
N LYS A 100 0.32 -26.13 25.00
CA LYS A 100 -0.82 -27.01 25.35
C LYS A 100 -0.47 -28.49 25.42
N LEU A 101 0.55 -28.94 24.68
CA LEU A 101 0.98 -30.35 24.70
C LEU A 101 1.84 -30.68 25.92
N VAL A 102 2.47 -29.66 26.52
CA VAL A 102 3.33 -29.81 27.71
C VAL A 102 2.62 -29.48 29.02
N SER A 103 1.38 -28.99 28.97
CA SER A 103 0.49 -28.74 30.11
C SER A 103 -0.41 -29.93 30.40
#